data_AF-A0A938DFH7-F1
#
_entry.id   AF-A0A938DFH7-F1
#
_cell.length_a   1.000
_cell.length_b   1.000
_cell.length_c   1.000
_cell.angle_alpha   90.00
_cell.angle_beta   90.00
_cell.angle_gamma   90.00
#
_symmetry.space_group_name_H-M   'P 1'
#
loop_
_entity.id
_entity.type
_entity.pdbx_description
1 polymer ?
#
loop_
_entity_poly.entity_id
_entity_poly.type
_entity_poly.pdbx_seq_one_letter_code
_entity_poly.pdbx_strand_id
1 'polypeptide(L)'
;LDSDFSLEQAALTWSHRLDDDDFSDPPGVMRFGSVKVQQSIVEHVVKAAQTTEMDPALLMAIADKESNFSSTAKARTSSASGLFQFVEKTWFKAMKTFGWRHGHGDTAAAIASDEGPRVSGQKRAQILNLRNDPYLSAALAAEMLKKDSARIAEKIGRPLTSGETYLIHFLGPDDAERFMRTVEEAPHTSAAALLPRPARANKPIFYEQQGRRLKVRSVQEVHEAFETMMDKRTSRYEDVAAKLPAGATAYVE
;
A
#
# COMPACT_ATOMS: atom_id res chain seq x y z
N LEU A 1 18.30 -16.62 -33.56
CA LEU A 1 19.18 -17.79 -33.62
C LEU A 1 19.93 -17.80 -32.31
N ASP A 2 19.63 -18.56 -31.27
CA ASP A 2 18.74 -19.72 -31.04
C ASP A 2 18.47 -19.72 -29.51
N SER A 3 17.24 -19.87 -29.01
CA SER A 3 16.60 -21.13 -28.57
C SER A 3 17.55 -22.14 -27.91
N ASP A 4 17.51 -22.17 -26.58
CA ASP A 4 17.48 -23.34 -25.69
C ASP A 4 18.28 -23.11 -24.41
N PHE A 5 17.59 -22.62 -23.38
CA PHE A 5 17.95 -22.90 -22.00
C PHE A 5 16.67 -23.28 -21.26
N SER A 6 16.41 -24.58 -21.26
CA SER A 6 15.24 -25.23 -20.67
C SER A 6 15.03 -24.79 -19.21
N LEU A 7 13.86 -24.20 -18.94
CA LEU A 7 13.39 -23.84 -17.60
C LEU A 7 13.14 -25.07 -16.70
N GLU A 8 13.17 -26.30 -17.24
CA GLU A 8 13.05 -27.53 -16.43
C GLU A 8 14.36 -27.95 -15.76
N GLN A 9 15.52 -27.67 -16.37
CA GLN A 9 16.80 -27.98 -15.72
C GLN A 9 17.14 -27.01 -14.59
N ALA A 10 16.64 -25.78 -14.65
CA ALA A 10 16.72 -24.83 -13.53
C ALA A 10 15.78 -25.20 -12.37
N ALA A 11 14.71 -25.97 -12.60
CA ALA A 11 13.82 -26.43 -11.54
C ALA A 11 14.40 -27.58 -10.71
N LEU A 12 15.25 -28.43 -11.31
CA LEU A 12 15.88 -29.58 -10.66
C LEU A 12 17.13 -29.24 -9.83
N THR A 13 17.84 -28.15 -10.13
CA THR A 13 18.98 -27.69 -9.30
C THR A 13 18.56 -26.84 -8.09
N TRP A 14 17.31 -26.36 -8.05
CA TRP A 14 16.80 -25.50 -6.98
C TRP A 14 15.85 -26.22 -6.00
N SER A 15 15.36 -27.43 -6.33
CA SER A 15 14.58 -28.26 -5.42
C SER A 15 15.42 -28.97 -4.34
N HIS A 16 16.74 -28.99 -4.48
CA HIS A 16 17.67 -29.62 -3.52
C HIS A 16 18.35 -28.63 -2.55
N ARG A 17 17.95 -27.36 -2.55
CA ARG A 17 18.48 -26.31 -1.66
C ARG A 17 17.42 -25.69 -0.75
N LEU A 18 16.40 -26.47 -0.47
CA LEU A 18 15.45 -26.35 0.64
C LEU A 18 15.58 -27.73 1.30
N ASP A 19 16.35 -27.87 2.37
CA ASP A 19 15.72 -27.98 3.69
C ASP A 19 16.70 -27.75 4.87
N ASP A 20 17.93 -27.29 4.64
CA ASP A 20 18.90 -27.05 5.71
C ASP A 20 19.53 -25.66 5.59
N ASP A 21 18.92 -24.68 6.26
CA ASP A 21 19.65 -23.55 6.85
C ASP A 21 18.85 -23.07 8.05
N ASP A 22 18.97 -23.84 9.13
CA ASP A 22 18.66 -23.49 10.52
C ASP A 22 19.62 -22.37 10.99
N PHE A 23 19.53 -21.21 10.33
CA PHE A 23 19.98 -19.95 10.89
C PHE A 23 18.74 -19.28 11.45
N SER A 24 18.57 -19.39 12.78
CA SER A 24 17.64 -18.55 13.53
C SER A 24 17.74 -17.11 13.01
N ASP A 25 16.63 -16.49 12.64
CA ASP A 25 16.68 -15.10 12.17
C ASP A 25 17.35 -14.21 13.21
N PRO A 26 17.96 -13.09 12.78
CA PRO A 26 18.42 -12.08 13.71
C PRO A 26 17.29 -11.73 14.70
N PRO A 27 17.61 -11.54 16.00
CA PRO A 27 16.62 -11.11 16.99
C PRO A 27 15.83 -9.90 16.48
N GLY A 28 14.50 -9.93 16.66
CA GLY A 28 13.63 -8.85 16.23
C GLY A 28 13.22 -8.89 14.75
N VAL A 29 13.41 -10.01 14.05
CA VAL A 29 12.86 -10.23 12.69
C VAL A 29 11.73 -11.26 12.75
N MET A 30 10.61 -10.93 12.10
CA MET A 30 9.44 -11.80 11.92
C MET A 30 9.34 -12.28 10.47
N ARG A 31 8.81 -13.50 10.27
CA ARG A 31 8.58 -14.09 8.95
C ARG A 31 7.11 -14.27 8.62
N PHE A 32 6.78 -13.94 7.38
CA PHE A 32 5.48 -14.16 6.77
C PHE A 32 5.67 -14.78 5.39
N GLY A 33 5.63 -16.11 5.31
CA GLY A 33 6.08 -16.85 4.13
C GLY A 33 7.54 -16.53 3.80
N SER A 34 7.81 -16.07 2.58
CA SER A 34 9.15 -15.65 2.14
C SER A 34 9.54 -14.23 2.57
N VAL A 35 8.63 -13.45 3.16
CA VAL A 35 8.89 -12.06 3.53
C VAL A 35 9.42 -11.97 4.96
N LYS A 36 10.52 -11.25 5.14
CA LYS A 36 11.10 -10.91 6.44
C LYS A 36 10.83 -9.46 6.78
N VAL A 37 10.38 -9.18 8.00
CA VAL A 37 10.05 -7.83 8.47
C VAL A 37 10.63 -7.61 9.86
N GLN A 38 11.13 -6.42 10.13
CA GLN A 38 11.52 -6.05 11.50
C GLN A 38 10.28 -6.04 12.39
N GLN A 39 10.34 -6.69 13.54
CA GLN A 39 9.26 -6.79 14.51
C GLN A 39 8.73 -5.41 14.89
N SER A 40 9.60 -4.42 15.10
CA SER A 40 9.20 -3.04 15.41
C SER A 40 8.33 -2.41 14.32
N ILE A 41 8.58 -2.70 13.04
CA ILE A 41 7.73 -2.23 11.94
C ILE A 41 6.36 -2.92 12.01
N VAL A 42 6.33 -4.23 12.27
CA VAL A 42 5.06 -4.98 12.45
C VAL A 42 4.26 -4.38 13.62
N GLU A 43 4.90 -4.12 14.76
CA GLU A 43 4.27 -3.51 15.93
C GLU A 43 3.67 -2.14 15.62
N HIS A 44 4.41 -1.27 14.93
CA HIS A 44 3.90 0.05 14.55
C HIS A 44 2.71 -0.03 13.58
N VAL A 45 2.76 -0.93 12.58
CA VAL A 45 1.66 -1.11 11.62
C VAL A 45 0.43 -1.71 12.30
N VAL A 46 0.61 -2.74 13.12
CA VAL A 46 -0.51 -3.36 13.86
C VAL A 46 -1.12 -2.39 14.88
N LYS A 47 -0.29 -1.62 15.61
CA LYS A 47 -0.78 -0.57 16.51
C LYS A 47 -1.60 0.47 15.74
N ALA A 48 -1.11 0.95 14.60
CA ALA A 48 -1.85 1.89 13.75
C ALA A 48 -3.18 1.31 13.25
N ALA A 49 -3.18 0.05 12.80
CA ALA A 49 -4.38 -0.65 12.38
C ALA A 49 -5.42 -0.75 13.51
N GLN A 50 -4.99 -1.12 14.71
CA GLN A 50 -5.86 -1.18 15.90
C GLN A 50 -6.43 0.19 16.27
N THR A 51 -5.59 1.22 16.36
CA THR A 51 -6.01 2.59 16.71
C THR A 51 -7.03 3.16 15.72
N THR A 52 -6.93 2.76 14.45
CA THR A 52 -7.80 3.28 13.37
C THR A 52 -8.94 2.33 13.02
N GLU A 53 -9.01 1.15 13.66
CA GLU A 53 -9.95 0.06 13.36
C GLU A 53 -9.89 -0.39 11.89
N MET A 54 -8.69 -0.48 11.34
CA MET A 54 -8.43 -1.06 10.02
C MET A 54 -7.89 -2.48 10.18
N ASP A 55 -8.14 -3.34 9.20
CA ASP A 55 -7.57 -4.69 9.20
C ASP A 55 -6.02 -4.64 9.18
N PRO A 56 -5.33 -5.20 10.19
CA PRO A 56 -3.87 -5.21 10.23
C PRO A 56 -3.27 -6.01 9.06
N ALA A 57 -3.92 -7.06 8.57
CA ALA A 57 -3.41 -7.84 7.44
C ALA A 57 -3.39 -7.01 6.15
N LEU A 58 -4.46 -6.26 5.88
CA LEU A 58 -4.53 -5.31 4.78
C LEU A 58 -3.46 -4.22 4.90
N LEU A 59 -3.28 -3.62 6.08
CA LEU A 59 -2.32 -2.54 6.27
C LEU A 59 -0.86 -3.03 6.08
N MET A 60 -0.56 -4.26 6.53
CA MET A 60 0.69 -4.95 6.26
C MET A 60 0.88 -5.24 4.77
N ALA A 61 -0.16 -5.70 4.07
CA ALA A 61 -0.13 -5.97 2.64
C ALA A 61 0.18 -4.71 1.81
N ILE A 62 -0.37 -3.56 2.21
CA ILE A 62 -0.08 -2.27 1.58
C ILE A 62 1.37 -1.85 1.86
N ALA A 63 1.84 -1.92 3.11
CA ALA A 63 3.22 -1.57 3.46
C ALA A 63 4.27 -2.42 2.71
N ASP A 64 4.02 -3.73 2.57
CA ASP A 64 4.79 -4.65 1.74
C ASP A 64 4.81 -4.16 0.28
N LYS A 65 3.63 -3.89 -0.28
CA LYS A 65 3.49 -3.49 -1.69
C LYS A 65 4.13 -2.13 -2.01
N GLU A 66 4.08 -1.17 -1.09
CA GLU A 66 4.53 0.20 -1.32
C GLU A 66 6.03 0.39 -1.08
N SER A 67 6.59 -0.24 -0.06
CA SER A 67 7.97 0.04 0.36
C SER A 67 8.79 -1.19 0.71
N ASN A 68 8.22 -2.39 0.62
CA ASN A 68 8.81 -3.62 1.16
C ASN A 68 9.25 -3.41 2.63
N PHE A 69 8.36 -2.78 3.41
CA PHE A 69 8.57 -2.42 4.82
C PHE A 69 9.70 -1.43 5.12
N SER A 70 10.22 -0.71 4.12
CA SER A 70 11.23 0.31 4.34
C SER A 70 10.59 1.65 4.72
N SER A 71 10.71 2.02 5.99
CA SER A 71 10.23 3.31 6.52
C SER A 71 10.95 4.53 5.92
N THR A 72 12.05 4.34 5.21
CA THR A 72 12.81 5.42 4.55
C THR A 72 12.84 5.28 3.03
N ALA A 73 12.01 4.39 2.46
CA ALA A 73 11.89 4.23 1.02
C ALA A 73 11.57 5.58 0.35
N LYS A 74 12.28 5.89 -0.74
CA LYS A 74 12.06 7.09 -1.54
C LYS A 74 11.91 6.72 -3.01
N ALA A 75 10.83 7.19 -3.63
CA ALA A 75 10.65 7.05 -5.07
C ALA A 75 11.66 7.91 -5.83
N ARG A 76 12.13 7.43 -6.99
CA ARG A 76 13.08 8.15 -7.84
C ARG A 76 12.41 9.23 -8.72
N THR A 77 11.12 9.09 -8.97
CA THR A 77 10.38 9.87 -9.98
C THR A 77 9.27 10.73 -9.38
N SER A 78 9.09 10.69 -8.06
CA SER A 78 8.07 11.45 -7.36
C SER A 78 8.56 11.85 -5.97
N SER A 79 7.75 12.60 -5.24
CA SER A 79 8.04 12.94 -3.86
C SER A 79 7.66 11.86 -2.85
N ALA A 80 7.20 10.70 -3.32
CA ALA A 80 6.76 9.60 -2.46
C ALA A 80 7.88 9.14 -1.51
N SER A 81 7.54 9.02 -0.22
CA SER A 81 8.47 8.63 0.84
C SER A 81 7.78 7.82 1.93
N GLY A 82 8.55 6.96 2.58
CA GLY A 82 8.13 6.23 3.78
C GLY A 82 7.39 4.93 3.49
N LEU A 83 6.90 4.32 4.56
CA LEU A 83 6.31 2.98 4.58
C LEU A 83 5.11 2.84 3.61
N PHE A 84 4.32 3.91 3.47
CA PHE A 84 3.12 4.00 2.62
C PHE A 84 3.31 4.93 1.40
N GLN A 85 4.55 5.31 1.07
CA GLN A 85 4.88 6.10 -0.13
C GLN A 85 4.04 7.37 -0.33
N PHE A 86 3.76 8.10 0.75
CA PHE A 86 3.03 9.37 0.68
C PHE A 86 3.75 10.39 -0.19
N VAL A 87 3.05 10.96 -1.18
CA VAL A 87 3.48 12.18 -1.88
C VAL A 87 3.18 13.42 -1.04
N GLU A 88 3.90 14.53 -1.27
CA GLU A 88 3.84 15.72 -0.39
C GLU A 88 2.41 16.26 -0.18
N LYS A 89 1.64 16.45 -1.26
CA LYS A 89 0.28 17.00 -1.19
C LYS A 89 -0.64 16.11 -0.35
N THR A 90 -0.60 14.81 -0.59
CA THR A 90 -1.39 13.83 0.16
C THR A 90 -0.99 13.79 1.62
N TRP A 91 0.32 13.88 1.92
CA TRP A 91 0.81 13.93 3.29
C TRP A 91 0.28 15.15 4.05
N PHE A 92 0.33 16.34 3.45
CA PHE A 92 -0.18 17.54 4.11
C PHE A 92 -1.69 17.45 4.35
N LYS A 93 -2.45 16.94 3.38
CA LYS A 93 -3.88 16.67 3.56
C LYS A 93 -4.15 15.70 4.71
N ALA A 94 -3.41 14.59 4.77
CA ALA A 94 -3.55 13.57 5.82
C ALA A 94 -3.23 14.15 7.20
N MET A 95 -2.08 14.81 7.33
CA MET A 95 -1.61 15.44 8.56
C MET A 95 -2.57 16.52 9.05
N LYS A 96 -3.05 17.39 8.16
CA LYS A 96 -4.04 18.41 8.50
C LYS A 96 -5.34 17.80 9.02
N THR A 97 -5.81 16.73 8.40
CA THR A 97 -7.11 16.11 8.71
C THR A 97 -7.06 15.27 9.98
N PHE A 98 -6.00 14.48 10.15
CA PHE A 98 -5.94 13.41 11.16
C PHE A 98 -4.75 13.54 12.13
N GLY A 99 -3.75 14.36 11.84
CA GLY A 99 -2.52 14.44 12.65
C GLY A 99 -2.77 14.76 14.12
N TRP A 100 -3.80 15.56 14.42
CA TRP A 100 -4.20 15.88 15.79
C TRP A 100 -4.63 14.66 16.62
N ARG A 101 -5.17 13.61 15.98
CA ARG A 101 -5.54 12.34 16.64
C ARG A 101 -4.34 11.51 17.06
N HIS A 102 -3.19 11.77 16.44
CA HIS A 102 -1.96 11.00 16.59
C HIS A 102 -0.84 11.83 17.23
N GLY A 103 -1.19 12.83 18.05
CA GLY A 103 -0.21 13.63 18.80
C GLY A 103 0.44 14.79 18.02
N HIS A 104 0.00 15.07 16.79
CA HIS A 104 0.57 16.10 15.92
C HIS A 104 -0.35 17.33 15.76
N GLY A 105 -1.09 17.71 16.80
CA GLY A 105 -2.05 18.83 16.77
C GLY A 105 -1.46 20.15 16.27
N ASP A 106 -0.32 20.56 16.82
CA ASP A 106 0.37 21.80 16.40
C ASP A 106 0.83 21.76 14.94
N THR A 107 1.28 20.58 14.49
CA THR A 107 1.70 20.38 13.10
C THR A 107 0.51 20.43 12.15
N ALA A 108 -0.61 19.79 12.52
CA ALA A 108 -1.85 19.82 11.76
C ALA A 108 -2.39 21.25 11.63
N ALA A 109 -2.40 22.02 12.73
CA ALA A 109 -2.86 23.41 12.76
C ALA A 109 -2.00 24.36 11.90
N ALA A 110 -0.69 24.07 11.76
CA ALA A 110 0.20 24.85 10.91
C ALA A 110 -0.03 24.64 9.40
N ILE A 111 -0.79 23.62 8.99
CA ILE A 111 -1.07 23.32 7.58
C ILE A 111 -2.31 24.10 7.13
N ALA A 112 -2.08 25.25 6.51
CA ALA A 112 -3.14 26.14 6.04
C ALA A 112 -4.00 25.52 4.92
N SER A 113 -3.41 24.74 4.00
CA SER A 113 -4.13 24.06 2.90
C SER A 113 -3.44 22.76 2.48
N ASP A 114 -4.10 21.98 1.61
CA ASP A 114 -3.55 20.75 1.03
C ASP A 114 -2.30 21.01 0.16
N GLU A 115 -2.12 22.25 -0.33
CA GLU A 115 -0.90 22.68 -1.05
C GLU A 115 0.31 22.81 -0.11
N GLY A 116 0.07 22.72 1.20
CA GLY A 116 1.08 22.66 2.23
C GLY A 116 0.97 23.78 3.25
N PRO A 117 1.81 23.71 4.31
CA PRO A 117 1.85 24.70 5.35
C PRO A 117 2.44 26.03 4.84
N ARG A 118 1.88 27.17 5.29
CA ARG A 118 2.48 28.50 5.10
C ARG A 118 3.60 28.72 6.13
N VAL A 119 4.62 27.87 6.06
CA VAL A 119 5.75 27.84 7.01
C VAL A 119 7.08 27.96 6.27
N SER A 120 8.16 28.23 7.01
CA SER A 120 9.51 28.26 6.46
C SER A 120 9.89 26.94 5.79
N GLY A 121 10.83 26.98 4.83
CA GLY A 121 11.32 25.79 4.14
C GLY A 121 11.85 24.71 5.09
N GLN A 122 12.52 25.10 6.18
CA GLN A 122 13.00 24.18 7.21
C GLN A 122 11.84 23.49 7.93
N LYS A 123 10.81 24.23 8.36
CA LYS A 123 9.64 23.65 9.02
C LYS A 123 8.86 22.74 8.06
N ARG A 124 8.76 23.12 6.79
CA ARG A 124 8.16 22.27 5.74
C ARG A 124 8.91 20.94 5.61
N ALA A 125 10.25 20.97 5.56
CA ALA A 125 11.07 19.76 5.47
C ALA A 125 10.92 18.86 6.71
N GLN A 126 10.85 19.45 7.91
CA GLN A 126 10.57 18.70 9.15
C GLN A 126 9.22 17.96 9.09
N ILE A 127 8.16 18.65 8.64
CA ILE A 127 6.83 18.03 8.51
C ILE A 127 6.84 16.91 7.48
N LEU A 128 7.57 17.06 6.37
CA LEU A 128 7.66 16.02 5.34
C LEU A 128 8.51 14.81 5.76
N ASN A 129 9.48 15.00 6.65
CA ASN A 129 10.30 13.91 7.18
C ASN A 129 9.52 12.98 8.11
N LEU A 130 8.42 13.46 8.70
CA LEU A 130 7.50 12.64 9.50
C LEU A 130 6.86 11.50 8.67
N ARG A 131 6.90 11.54 7.33
CA ARG A 131 6.52 10.38 6.48
C ARG A 131 7.32 9.12 6.75
N ASN A 132 8.52 9.28 7.30
CA ASN A 132 9.43 8.19 7.61
C ASN A 132 9.22 7.62 9.02
N ASP A 133 8.35 8.22 9.83
CA ASP A 133 7.92 7.63 11.10
C ASP A 133 6.97 6.45 10.80
N PRO A 134 7.32 5.21 11.18
CA PRO A 134 6.54 4.03 10.80
C PRO A 134 5.10 4.06 11.31
N TYR A 135 4.90 4.47 12.57
CA TYR A 135 3.58 4.50 13.19
C TYR A 135 2.71 5.57 12.54
N LEU A 136 3.20 6.81 12.46
CA LEU A 136 2.43 7.92 11.92
C LEU A 136 2.12 7.74 10.44
N SER A 137 3.07 7.21 9.66
CA SER A 137 2.85 6.86 8.25
C SER A 137 1.73 5.83 8.11
N ALA A 138 1.74 4.77 8.93
CA ALA A 138 0.70 3.75 8.93
C ALA A 138 -0.66 4.30 9.40
N ALA A 139 -0.69 5.06 10.49
CA ALA A 139 -1.90 5.60 11.07
C ALA A 139 -2.60 6.58 10.12
N LEU A 140 -1.84 7.50 9.49
CA LEU A 140 -2.41 8.44 8.53
C LEU A 140 -2.86 7.77 7.23
N ALA A 141 -2.18 6.71 6.77
CA ALA A 141 -2.65 5.91 5.64
C ALA A 141 -3.98 5.23 5.97
N ALA A 142 -4.07 4.60 7.14
CA ALA A 142 -5.27 3.91 7.58
C ALA A 142 -6.47 4.84 7.77
N GLU A 143 -6.28 6.03 8.37
CA GLU A 143 -7.33 7.05 8.50
C GLU A 143 -7.86 7.52 7.14
N MET A 144 -6.96 7.76 6.18
CA MET A 144 -7.34 8.16 4.83
C MET A 144 -8.13 7.06 4.11
N LEU A 145 -7.60 5.83 4.13
CA LEU A 145 -8.24 4.68 3.49
C LEU A 145 -9.60 4.38 4.13
N LYS A 146 -9.71 4.37 5.46
CA LYS A 146 -10.99 4.17 6.15
C LYS A 146 -12.03 5.22 5.73
N LYS A 147 -11.64 6.50 5.71
CA LYS A 147 -12.53 7.60 5.30
C LYS A 147 -12.96 7.46 3.84
N ASP A 148 -12.02 7.22 2.93
CA ASP A 148 -12.31 7.16 1.50
C ASP A 148 -13.08 5.88 1.14
N SER A 149 -12.76 4.74 1.75
CA SER A 149 -13.50 3.49 1.61
C SER A 149 -14.95 3.63 2.10
N ALA A 150 -15.19 4.24 3.26
CA ALA A 150 -16.54 4.46 3.77
C ALA A 150 -17.38 5.32 2.81
N ARG A 151 -16.81 6.42 2.29
CA ARG A 151 -17.46 7.29 1.32
C ARG A 151 -17.83 6.56 0.03
N ILE A 152 -16.95 5.69 -0.47
CA ILE A 152 -17.20 4.95 -1.72
C ILE A 152 -18.19 3.81 -1.48
N ALA A 153 -18.02 3.06 -0.39
CA ALA A 153 -18.90 1.97 0.01
C ALA A 153 -20.37 2.41 0.13
N GLU A 154 -20.62 3.59 0.70
CA GLU A 154 -21.95 4.19 0.77
C GLU A 154 -22.59 4.39 -0.61
N LYS A 155 -21.79 4.82 -1.60
CA LYS A 155 -22.28 5.10 -2.96
C LYS A 155 -22.51 3.85 -3.78
N ILE A 156 -21.69 2.82 -3.60
CA ILE A 156 -21.82 1.54 -4.33
C ILE A 156 -22.73 0.54 -3.60
N GLY A 157 -23.10 0.80 -2.35
CA GLY A 157 -24.04 -0.03 -1.58
C GLY A 157 -23.44 -1.32 -1.00
N ARG A 158 -22.12 -1.44 -0.93
CA ARG A 158 -21.41 -2.60 -0.35
C ARG A 158 -20.03 -2.21 0.22
N PRO A 159 -19.48 -2.98 1.17
CA PRO A 159 -18.09 -2.82 1.58
C PRO A 159 -17.11 -3.00 0.40
N LEU A 160 -15.96 -2.33 0.50
CA LEU A 160 -14.87 -2.51 -0.45
C LEU A 160 -14.04 -3.74 -0.11
N THR A 161 -13.54 -4.41 -1.14
CA THR A 161 -12.55 -5.47 -0.99
C THR A 161 -11.16 -4.88 -0.66
N SER A 162 -10.19 -5.77 -0.40
CA SER A 162 -8.79 -5.39 -0.20
C SER A 162 -8.17 -4.77 -1.47
N GLY A 163 -8.47 -5.33 -2.64
CA GLY A 163 -8.00 -4.79 -3.93
C GLY A 163 -8.60 -3.42 -4.23
N GLU A 164 -9.90 -3.23 -3.97
CA GLU A 164 -10.60 -1.95 -4.11
C GLU A 164 -10.10 -0.89 -3.13
N THR A 165 -9.85 -1.27 -1.88
CA THR A 165 -9.26 -0.35 -0.89
C THR A 165 -7.87 0.11 -1.35
N TYR A 166 -7.05 -0.80 -1.90
CA TYR A 166 -5.75 -0.41 -2.47
C TYR A 166 -5.86 0.43 -3.75
N LEU A 167 -6.89 0.22 -4.57
CA LEU A 167 -7.16 1.05 -5.74
C LEU A 167 -7.40 2.52 -5.39
N ILE A 168 -7.94 2.83 -4.21
CA ILE A 168 -8.07 4.21 -3.70
C ILE A 168 -6.69 4.86 -3.60
N HIS A 169 -5.71 4.16 -3.02
CA HIS A 169 -4.34 4.67 -2.90
C HIS A 169 -3.69 4.87 -4.28
N PHE A 170 -3.88 3.91 -5.18
CA PHE A 170 -3.26 3.92 -6.50
C PHE A 170 -3.84 4.98 -7.45
N LEU A 171 -5.17 5.12 -7.50
CA LEU A 171 -5.86 6.03 -8.42
C LEU A 171 -6.18 7.39 -7.81
N GLY A 172 -6.30 7.45 -6.50
CA GLY A 172 -6.99 8.53 -5.79
C GLY A 172 -8.50 8.25 -5.67
N PRO A 173 -9.16 8.85 -4.66
CA PRO A 173 -10.51 8.47 -4.24
C PRO A 173 -11.61 8.72 -5.28
N ASP A 174 -11.47 9.76 -6.12
CA ASP A 174 -12.49 10.09 -7.12
C ASP A 174 -12.40 9.18 -8.36
N ASP A 175 -11.17 8.92 -8.83
CA ASP A 175 -10.93 8.01 -9.95
C ASP A 175 -11.24 6.55 -9.55
N ALA A 176 -10.96 6.17 -8.30
CA ALA A 176 -11.31 4.86 -7.75
C ALA A 176 -12.83 4.65 -7.68
N GLU A 177 -13.59 5.64 -7.20
CA GLU A 177 -15.06 5.60 -7.18
C GLU A 177 -15.63 5.44 -8.60
N ARG A 178 -15.13 6.24 -9.54
CA ARG A 178 -15.55 6.14 -10.96
C ARG A 178 -15.18 4.78 -11.55
N PHE A 179 -14.02 4.25 -11.22
CA PHE A 179 -13.56 2.94 -11.66
C PHE A 179 -14.49 1.83 -11.15
N MET A 180 -14.75 1.76 -9.85
CA MET A 180 -15.60 0.73 -9.22
C MET A 180 -17.03 0.75 -9.77
N ARG A 181 -17.63 1.93 -9.92
CA ARG A 181 -18.94 2.05 -10.57
C ARG A 181 -18.92 1.51 -12.01
N THR A 182 -17.85 1.79 -12.76
CA THR A 182 -17.72 1.29 -14.15
C THR A 182 -17.51 -0.23 -14.20
N VAL A 183 -16.87 -0.83 -13.18
CA VAL A 183 -16.76 -2.30 -13.07
C VAL A 183 -18.14 -2.93 -12.98
N GLU A 184 -19.08 -2.34 -12.23
CA GLU A 184 -20.44 -2.86 -12.07
C GLU A 184 -21.32 -2.57 -13.29
N GLU A 185 -21.26 -1.35 -13.84
CA GLU A 185 -22.15 -0.92 -14.93
C GLU A 185 -21.69 -1.36 -16.33
N ALA A 186 -20.37 -1.38 -16.57
CA ALA A 186 -19.78 -1.56 -17.90
C ALA A 186 -18.39 -2.23 -17.84
N PRO A 187 -18.30 -3.49 -17.35
CA PRO A 187 -17.05 -4.18 -17.04
C PRO A 187 -16.07 -4.34 -18.22
N HIS A 188 -16.59 -4.34 -19.44
CA HIS A 188 -15.78 -4.48 -20.66
C HIS A 188 -15.27 -3.14 -21.23
N THR A 189 -15.54 -2.02 -20.55
CA THR A 189 -15.00 -0.70 -20.89
C THR A 189 -13.47 -0.74 -20.87
N SER A 190 -12.84 -0.08 -21.84
CA SER A 190 -11.38 0.11 -21.85
C SER A 190 -10.92 0.88 -20.61
N ALA A 191 -10.12 0.23 -19.76
CA ALA A 191 -9.58 0.87 -18.55
C ALA A 191 -8.66 2.06 -18.91
N ALA A 192 -7.93 1.96 -20.02
CA ALA A 192 -7.06 3.04 -20.49
C ALA A 192 -7.86 4.25 -21.01
N ALA A 193 -9.05 4.02 -21.59
CA ALA A 193 -9.94 5.11 -21.98
C ALA A 193 -10.61 5.75 -20.76
N LEU A 194 -10.96 4.94 -19.75
CA LEU A 194 -11.50 5.43 -18.49
C LEU A 194 -10.47 6.29 -17.73
N LEU A 195 -9.23 5.81 -17.61
CA LEU A 195 -8.18 6.38 -16.77
C LEU A 195 -6.92 6.72 -17.59
N PRO A 196 -6.98 7.72 -18.49
CA PRO A 196 -5.91 7.98 -19.46
C PRO A 196 -4.61 8.48 -18.83
N ARG A 197 -4.68 9.13 -17.65
CA ARG A 197 -3.48 9.57 -16.91
C ARG A 197 -2.80 8.36 -16.22
N PRO A 198 -3.48 7.58 -15.36
CA PRO A 198 -2.93 6.34 -14.81
C PRO A 198 -2.39 5.36 -15.87
N ALA A 199 -3.09 5.19 -16.99
CA ALA A 199 -2.68 4.27 -18.06
C ALA A 199 -1.36 4.66 -18.73
N ARG A 200 -1.09 5.97 -18.87
CA ARG A 200 0.19 6.46 -19.41
C ARG A 200 1.34 6.23 -18.43
N ALA A 201 1.09 6.44 -17.14
CA ALA A 201 2.10 6.28 -16.09
C ALA A 201 2.39 4.80 -15.78
N ASN A 202 1.40 3.92 -15.92
CA ASN A 202 1.47 2.53 -15.46
C ASN A 202 1.05 1.55 -16.56
N LYS A 203 1.69 1.63 -17.74
CA LYS A 203 1.32 0.81 -18.91
C LYS A 203 1.14 -0.69 -18.61
N PRO A 204 2.00 -1.37 -17.82
CA PRO A 204 1.83 -2.80 -17.55
C PRO A 204 0.52 -3.18 -16.86
N ILE A 205 -0.15 -2.24 -16.20
CA ILE A 205 -1.44 -2.49 -15.53
C ILE A 205 -2.59 -2.43 -16.53
N PHE A 206 -2.53 -1.51 -17.48
CA PHE A 206 -3.63 -1.19 -18.41
C PHE A 206 -3.52 -1.90 -19.76
N TYR A 207 -2.37 -2.54 -20.02
CA TYR A 207 -2.08 -3.17 -21.29
C TYR A 207 -1.42 -4.53 -21.10
N GLU A 208 -1.76 -5.48 -21.96
CA GLU A 208 -1.19 -6.82 -22.00
C GLU A 208 -0.51 -7.06 -23.35
N GLN A 209 0.70 -7.63 -23.33
CA GLN A 209 1.38 -8.04 -24.55
C GLN A 209 0.77 -9.36 -25.05
N GLN A 210 0.15 -9.35 -26.23
CA GLN A 210 -0.35 -10.53 -26.92
C GLN A 210 0.42 -10.72 -28.24
N GLY A 211 1.47 -11.54 -28.18
CA GLY A 211 2.41 -11.70 -29.30
C GLY A 211 3.06 -10.37 -29.65
N ARG A 212 2.81 -9.87 -30.87
CA ARG A 212 3.31 -8.55 -31.34
C ARG A 212 2.35 -7.39 -31.07
N ARG A 213 1.14 -7.65 -30.54
CA ARG A 213 0.12 -6.62 -30.31
C ARG A 213 0.02 -6.29 -28.83
N LEU A 214 -0.36 -5.03 -28.56
CA LEU A 214 -0.68 -4.58 -27.22
C LEU A 214 -2.20 -4.57 -27.06
N LYS A 215 -2.75 -5.49 -26.28
CA LYS A 215 -4.17 -5.53 -25.93
C LYS A 215 -4.43 -4.53 -24.82
N VAL A 216 -5.49 -3.73 -24.95
CA VAL A 216 -5.96 -2.86 -23.87
C VAL A 216 -6.80 -3.68 -22.92
N ARG A 217 -6.52 -3.58 -21.62
CA ARG A 217 -7.32 -4.26 -20.59
C ARG A 217 -8.65 -3.56 -20.36
N SER A 218 -9.68 -4.35 -20.09
CA SER A 218 -10.95 -3.84 -19.60
C SER A 218 -10.85 -3.38 -18.14
N VAL A 219 -11.84 -2.64 -17.64
CA VAL A 219 -11.91 -2.27 -16.23
C VAL A 219 -12.01 -3.51 -15.34
N GLN A 220 -12.74 -4.55 -15.76
CA GLN A 220 -12.82 -5.81 -15.05
C GLN A 220 -11.46 -6.52 -14.97
N GLU A 221 -10.72 -6.62 -16.08
CA GLU A 221 -9.40 -7.27 -16.08
C GLU A 221 -8.38 -6.52 -15.19
N VAL A 222 -8.49 -5.19 -15.12
CA VAL A 222 -7.68 -4.40 -14.18
C VAL A 222 -8.12 -4.67 -12.74
N HIS A 223 -9.42 -4.67 -12.46
CA HIS A 223 -9.97 -4.94 -11.13
C HIS A 223 -9.53 -6.32 -10.61
N GLU A 224 -9.73 -7.38 -11.38
CA GLU A 224 -9.33 -8.75 -11.03
C GLU A 224 -7.82 -8.89 -10.76
N ALA A 225 -6.99 -8.14 -11.49
CA ALA A 225 -5.55 -8.12 -11.26
C ALA A 225 -5.18 -7.48 -9.91
N PHE A 226 -5.92 -6.44 -9.49
CA PHE A 226 -5.73 -5.81 -8.17
C PHE A 226 -6.25 -6.69 -7.04
N GLU A 227 -7.42 -7.33 -7.20
CA GLU A 227 -7.94 -8.32 -6.25
C GLU A 227 -6.94 -9.46 -6.04
N THR A 228 -6.54 -10.13 -7.12
CA THR A 228 -5.58 -11.25 -7.06
C THR A 228 -4.28 -10.87 -6.38
N MET A 229 -3.74 -9.69 -6.68
CA MET A 229 -2.51 -9.19 -6.07
C MET A 229 -2.68 -8.94 -4.57
N MET A 230 -3.77 -8.27 -4.17
CA MET A 230 -3.98 -7.88 -2.79
C MET A 230 -4.44 -9.04 -1.91
N ASP A 231 -5.24 -9.97 -2.42
CA ASP A 231 -5.63 -11.18 -1.70
C ASP A 231 -4.40 -12.02 -1.36
N LYS A 232 -3.53 -12.28 -2.36
CA LYS A 232 -2.27 -13.01 -2.13
C LYS A 232 -1.39 -12.35 -1.06
N ARG A 233 -1.40 -11.03 -0.95
CA ARG A 233 -0.62 -10.30 0.07
C ARG A 233 -1.32 -10.32 1.42
N THR A 234 -2.62 -10.07 1.46
CA THR A 234 -3.41 -10.06 2.69
C THR A 234 -3.36 -11.42 3.35
N SER A 235 -3.52 -12.51 2.59
CA SER A 235 -3.42 -13.88 3.13
C SER A 235 -2.05 -14.23 3.71
N ARG A 236 -0.98 -13.55 3.29
CA ARG A 236 0.34 -13.73 3.91
C ARG A 236 0.39 -13.19 5.35
N TYR A 237 -0.47 -12.22 5.68
CA TYR A 237 -0.46 -11.49 6.94
C TYR A 237 -1.72 -11.71 7.79
N GLU A 238 -2.60 -12.65 7.43
CA GLU A 238 -3.85 -12.95 8.16
C GLU A 238 -3.63 -13.21 9.66
N ASP A 239 -2.51 -13.82 10.03
CA ASP A 239 -2.16 -14.15 11.42
C ASP A 239 -1.22 -13.13 12.09
N VAL A 240 -1.01 -11.95 11.49
CA VAL A 240 -0.01 -10.97 11.97
C VAL A 240 -0.23 -10.54 13.41
N ALA A 241 -1.48 -10.28 13.80
CA ALA A 241 -1.79 -9.84 15.16
C ALA A 241 -1.54 -10.95 16.20
N ALA A 242 -1.78 -12.22 15.83
CA ALA A 242 -1.58 -13.36 16.70
C ALA A 242 -0.10 -13.73 16.86
N LYS A 243 0.74 -13.39 15.87
CA LYS A 243 2.20 -13.64 15.89
C LYS A 243 2.99 -12.65 16.73
N LEU A 244 2.41 -11.50 17.08
CA LEU A 244 3.10 -10.53 17.94
C LEU A 244 3.20 -11.08 19.38
N PRO A 245 4.37 -10.94 20.04
CA PRO A 245 4.53 -11.41 21.40
C PRO A 245 3.56 -10.68 22.35
N ALA A 246 2.97 -11.43 23.28
CA ALA A 246 2.06 -10.88 24.28
C ALA A 246 2.76 -9.76 25.07
N GLY A 247 2.19 -8.55 25.04
CA GLY A 247 2.77 -7.35 25.65
C GLY A 247 3.48 -6.39 24.69
N ALA A 248 3.68 -6.73 23.41
CA ALA A 248 4.23 -5.80 22.41
C ALA A 248 3.33 -4.58 22.15
N THR A 249 2.03 -4.68 22.50
CA THR A 249 1.09 -3.55 22.47
C THR A 249 1.17 -2.65 23.71
N ALA A 250 1.92 -3.04 24.76
CA ALA A 250 1.98 -2.34 26.05
C ALA A 250 3.17 -1.36 26.20
N TYR A 251 4.14 -1.36 25.28
CA TYR A 251 5.38 -0.58 25.42
C TYR A 251 5.49 0.58 24.43
N VAL A 252 4.47 1.42 24.27
CA VAL A 252 4.66 2.77 23.71
C VAL A 252 3.52 3.68 24.23
N GLU A 253 3.58 4.02 25.52
CA GLU A 253 2.93 5.21 26.09
C GLU A 253 3.91 6.39 26.12
#